data_AF-A0A919GG46-F1
#
_entry.id   AF-A0A919GG46-F1
#
_cell.length_a   1.000
_cell.length_b   1.000
_cell.length_c   1.000
_cell.angle_alpha   90.00
_cell.angle_beta   90.00
_cell.angle_gamma   90.00
#
_symmetry.space_group_name_H-M   'P 1'
#
loop_
_entity.id
_entity.type
_entity.pdbx_description
1 polymer ?
#
loop_
_entity_poly.entity_id
_entity_poly.type
_entity_poly.pdbx_seq_one_letter_code
_entity_poly.pdbx_strand_id
1 'polypeptide(L)' 'MLLPDKPQVVRLLHRYRIWERRLGDVPSDPVVRRRFEDTAYTLCILMGRRTAREAVTAAELYVRSP' A
#
# COMPACT_ATOMS: atom_id res chain seq x y z
N MET A 1 -14.22 -15.19 -1.67
CA MET A 1 -12.92 -14.78 -1.09
C MET A 1 -13.21 -14.07 0.23
N LEU A 2 -12.56 -14.45 1.31
CA LEU A 2 -12.63 -13.70 2.57
C LEU A 2 -11.98 -12.33 2.32
N LEU A 3 -12.71 -11.24 2.55
CA LEU A 3 -12.13 -9.90 2.40
C LEU A 3 -11.08 -9.68 3.51
N PRO A 4 -9.98 -8.96 3.22
CA PRO A 4 -8.95 -8.70 4.22
C PRO A 4 -9.49 -7.81 5.35
N ASP A 5 -9.03 -8.04 6.59
CA ASP A 5 -9.41 -7.23 7.74
C ASP A 5 -9.14 -5.72 7.51
N LYS A 6 -10.17 -4.87 7.66
CA LYS A 6 -10.08 -3.42 7.40
C LYS A 6 -8.95 -2.74 8.20
N PRO A 7 -8.79 -2.97 9.53
CA PRO A 7 -7.65 -2.50 10.29
C PRO A 7 -6.29 -2.87 9.69
N GLN A 8 -6.12 -4.07 9.13
CA GLN A 8 -4.88 -4.43 8.43
C GLN A 8 -4.65 -3.57 7.19
N VAL A 9 -5.69 -3.35 6.37
CA VAL A 9 -5.60 -2.50 5.18
C VAL A 9 -5.25 -1.06 5.56
N VAL A 10 -5.83 -0.52 6.64
CA VAL A 10 -5.47 0.82 7.17
C VAL A 10 -3.99 0.89 7.56
N ARG A 11 -3.45 -0.12 8.26
CA ARG A 11 -2.01 -0.16 8.61
C ARG A 11 -1.12 -0.18 7.36
N LEU A 12 -1.52 -0.91 6.32
CA LEU A 12 -0.77 -0.98 5.06
C LEU A 12 -0.80 0.37 4.31
N LEU A 13 -1.95 1.03 4.25
CA LEU A 13 -2.06 2.38 3.68
C LEU A 13 -1.16 3.38 4.40
N HIS A 14 -1.13 3.35 5.73
CA HIS A 14 -0.26 4.21 6.51
C HIS A 14 1.23 3.94 6.23
N ARG A 15 1.64 2.67 6.18
CA ARG A 15 3.02 2.27 5.82
C ARG A 15 3.38 2.72 4.41
N TYR A 16 2.46 2.53 3.45
CA TYR A 16 2.67 2.95 2.07
C TYR A 16 2.99 4.44 2.00
N ARG A 17 2.21 5.30 2.67
CA ARG A 17 2.43 6.76 2.69
C ARG A 17 3.72 7.17 3.40
N ILE A 18 4.13 6.46 4.45
CA ILE A 18 5.44 6.70 5.09
C ILE A 18 6.57 6.41 4.11
N TRP A 19 6.53 5.26 3.44
CA TRP A 19 7.58 4.88 2.50
C TRP A 19 7.59 5.71 1.23
N GLU A 20 6.42 6.13 0.74
CA GLU A 20 6.28 7.06 -0.38
C GLU A 20 7.01 8.38 -0.09
N ARG A 21 6.78 8.96 1.10
CA ARG A 21 7.49 10.18 1.54
C ARG A 21 8.99 9.96 1.64
N ARG A 22 9.42 8.89 2.34
CA ARG A 22 10.85 8.58 2.50
C ARG A 22 11.56 8.32 1.17
N LEU A 23 10.88 7.72 0.19
CA LEU A 23 11.46 7.51 -1.13
C LEU A 23 11.65 8.83 -1.89
N GLY A 24 10.81 9.83 -1.62
CA GLY A 24 11.01 11.20 -2.09
C GLY A 24 12.25 11.85 -1.46
N ASP A 25 12.51 11.60 -0.17
CA ASP A 25 13.64 12.17 0.57
C ASP A 25 14.99 11.50 0.23
N VAL A 26 14.98 10.17 0.08
CA VAL A 26 16.19 9.35 -0.14
C VAL A 26 15.98 8.35 -1.30
N PRO A 27 15.91 8.84 -2.55
CA PRO A 27 15.49 8.02 -3.70
C PRO A 27 16.46 6.89 -4.06
N SER A 28 17.73 7.02 -3.67
CA SER A 28 18.80 6.06 -3.93
C SER A 28 18.99 5.01 -2.83
N ASP A 29 18.22 5.07 -1.73
CA ASP A 29 18.28 4.06 -0.67
C ASP A 29 17.54 2.78 -1.11
N PRO A 30 18.25 1.66 -1.35
CA PRO A 30 17.63 0.42 -1.84
C PRO A 30 16.72 -0.24 -0.78
N VAL A 31 16.96 0.00 0.50
CA VAL A 31 16.11 -0.53 1.58
C VAL A 31 14.77 0.20 1.60
N VAL A 32 14.79 1.53 1.46
CA VAL A 32 13.57 2.34 1.36
C VAL A 32 12.76 1.95 0.12
N ARG A 33 13.43 1.81 -1.04
CA ARG A 33 12.81 1.35 -2.29
C ARG A 33 12.12 0.00 -2.11
N ARG A 34 12.84 -0.99 -1.58
CA ARG A 34 12.29 -2.34 -1.36
C ARG A 34 11.09 -2.33 -0.42
N ARG A 35 11.15 -1.60 0.70
CA ARG A 35 10.04 -1.50 1.65
C ARG A 35 8.80 -0.84 1.05
N PHE A 36 8.99 0.17 0.21
CA PHE A 36 7.93 0.79 -0.56
C PHE A 36 7.26 -0.21 -1.51
N GLU A 37 8.07 -0.91 -2.30
CA GLU A 37 7.62 -1.90 -3.29
C GLU A 37 6.90 -3.10 -2.63
N ASP A 38 7.43 -3.65 -1.53
CA ASP A 38 6.80 -4.74 -0.79
C ASP A 38 5.41 -4.34 -0.27
N THR A 39 5.29 -3.11 0.25
CA THR A 39 4.01 -2.59 0.75
C THR A 39 3.01 -2.37 -0.40
N ALA A 40 3.48 -1.81 -1.52
CA ALA A 40 2.69 -1.62 -2.72
C ALA A 40 2.20 -2.96 -3.31
N TYR A 41 3.09 -3.96 -3.39
CA TYR A 41 2.77 -5.30 -3.88
C TYR A 41 1.70 -5.98 -3.01
N THR A 42 1.83 -5.87 -1.69
CA THR A 42 0.82 -6.39 -0.76
C THR A 42 -0.55 -5.77 -1.01
N LEU A 43 -0.62 -4.45 -1.20
CA LEU A 43 -1.88 -3.77 -1.53
C LEU A 43 -2.44 -4.24 -2.87
N CYS A 44 -1.60 -4.42 -3.89
CA CYS A 44 -2.01 -4.95 -5.20
C CYS A 44 -2.70 -6.31 -5.08
N ILE A 45 -2.09 -7.23 -4.33
CA ILE A 45 -2.66 -8.57 -4.08
C ILE A 45 -3.99 -8.47 -3.34
N LEU A 46 -4.04 -7.72 -2.23
CA LEU A 46 -5.25 -7.62 -1.41
C LEU A 46 -6.42 -6.99 -2.16
N MET A 47 -6.15 -6.02 -3.04
CA MET A 47 -7.18 -5.29 -3.78
C MET A 47 -7.45 -5.85 -5.18
N GLY A 48 -6.72 -6.90 -5.60
CA GLY A 48 -6.84 -7.49 -6.93
C GLY A 48 -6.53 -6.51 -8.06
N ARG A 49 -5.53 -5.64 -7.87
CA ARG A 49 -5.14 -4.59 -8.84
C ARG A 49 -3.73 -4.83 -9.36
N ARG A 50 -3.46 -4.37 -10.59
CA ARG A 50 -2.16 -4.58 -11.26
C ARG A 50 -1.14 -3.51 -10.92
N THR A 51 -1.62 -2.32 -10.55
CA THR A 51 -0.75 -1.18 -10.24
C THR A 51 -0.94 -0.73 -8.80
N ALA A 52 0.14 -0.20 -8.20
CA ALA A 52 0.10 0.35 -6.86
C ALA A 52 -0.93 1.48 -6.73
N ARG A 53 -1.05 2.33 -7.76
CA ARG A 53 -2.02 3.44 -7.79
C ARG A 53 -3.46 2.95 -7.71
N GLU A 54 -3.83 1.98 -8.55
CA GLU A 54 -5.16 1.36 -8.51
C GLU A 54 -5.41 0.66 -7.18
N ALA A 55 -4.40 -0.05 -6.66
CA ALA A 55 -4.49 -0.76 -5.40
C ALA A 55 -4.74 0.17 -4.22
N VAL A 56 -3.99 1.27 -4.11
CA VAL A 56 -4.16 2.28 -3.06
C VAL A 56 -5.55 2.92 -3.15
N THR A 57 -5.99 3.29 -4.36
CA THR A 57 -7.33 3.85 -4.57
C THR A 57 -8.43 2.87 -4.12
N ALA A 58 -8.32 1.61 -4.52
CA ALA A 58 -9.27 0.57 -4.13
C ALA A 58 -9.24 0.30 -2.61
N ALA A 59 -8.06 0.30 -1.99
CA ALA A 59 -7.90 0.13 -0.55
C ALA A 59 -8.50 1.30 0.25
N GLU A 60 -8.31 2.54 -0.21
CA GLU A 60 -8.92 3.73 0.39
C GLU A 60 -10.45 3.69 0.34
N LEU A 61 -11.03 3.19 -0.78
CA LEU A 61 -12.47 2.97 -0.89
C LEU A 61 -12.93 1.82 0.01
N TYR A 62 -12.18 0.71 0.05
CA TYR A 62 -12.49 -0.48 0.85
C TYR A 62 -12.57 -0.19 2.36
N VAL A 63 -11.66 0.63 2.90
CA VAL A 63 -11.69 0.96 4.33
C VAL A 63 -12.77 1.97 4.69
N ARG A 64 -13.33 2.69 3.71
CA ARG A 64 -14.45 3.64 3.89
C ARG A 64 -15.82 3.01 3.71
N SER A 65 -15.91 1.82 3.10
CA SER A 65 -17.20 1.14 2.97
C SER A 65 -17.71 0.70 4.36
N PRO A 66 -19.02 0.59 4.58
CA PRO A 66 -19.58 0.00 5.79
C PRO A 66 -19.09 -1.44 6.00
#